data_AF-A0A5A7RMV7-F1
#
_entry.id   AF-A0A5A7RMV7-F1
#
_cell.length_a   1.000
_cell.length_b   1.000
_cell.length_c   1.000
_cell.angle_alpha   90.00
_cell.angle_beta   90.00
_cell.angle_gamma   90.00
#
_symmetry.space_group_name_H-M   'P 1'
#
loop_
_entity.id
_entity.type
_entity.pdbx_description
1 polymer ?
#
loop_
_entity_poly.entity_id
_entity_poly.type
_entity_poly.pdbx_seq_one_letter_code
_entity_poly.pdbx_strand_id
1 'polypeptide(L)'
;MVSLEDAVIARYDKKGNHFEILVDPKAVEQVMEGKEINIVENLAIDLIFKDAKKGEKASEEALKEVFGTTDVAEIALKIIKEGEIQLTVKQRREMLERKQKAIVDWIARSAMDPRTKLPHPRDRIERAMKEAGVHIDAVKPVEEQVKKVIEAIRPIIPISMENVKIEVRIPAQYAGRAYGEVIKMAKMLKEEWLSNGDFMC
;
A
#
# COMPACT_ATOMS: atom_id res chain seq x y z
N MET A 1 -15.55 -5.75 -13.09
CA MET A 1 -16.06 -4.64 -13.93
C MET A 1 -16.64 -3.59 -13.02
N VAL A 2 -16.06 -2.39 -13.05
CA VAL A 2 -16.34 -1.27 -12.13
C VAL A 2 -17.42 -0.39 -12.76
N SER A 3 -18.29 0.21 -11.95
CA SER A 3 -19.26 1.18 -12.44
C SER A 3 -18.55 2.49 -12.84
N LEU A 4 -19.09 3.21 -13.84
CA LEU A 4 -18.54 4.51 -14.25
C LEU A 4 -18.60 5.56 -13.12
N GLU A 5 -19.55 5.42 -12.19
CA GLU A 5 -19.75 6.34 -11.08
C GLU A 5 -18.70 6.15 -9.96
N ASP A 6 -18.25 4.91 -9.77
CA ASP A 6 -17.26 4.57 -8.75
C ASP A 6 -15.81 4.69 -9.26
N ALA A 7 -15.62 4.74 -10.58
CA ALA A 7 -14.31 4.86 -11.21
C ALA A 7 -13.67 6.24 -10.97
N VAL A 8 -12.34 6.25 -10.92
CA VAL A 8 -11.52 7.47 -10.84
C VAL A 8 -10.78 7.71 -12.14
N ILE A 9 -10.55 8.98 -12.45
CA ILE A 9 -9.76 9.38 -13.62
C ILE A 9 -8.29 9.40 -13.19
N ALA A 10 -7.46 8.57 -13.82
CA ALA A 10 -6.01 8.74 -13.77
C ALA A 10 -5.55 9.41 -15.06
N ARG A 11 -4.78 10.50 -14.94
CA ARG A 11 -4.33 11.36 -16.04
C ARG A 11 -2.81 11.30 -16.17
N TYR A 12 -2.32 11.26 -17.38
CA TYR A 12 -0.90 11.40 -17.71
C TYR A 12 -0.71 12.41 -18.83
N ASP A 13 0.14 13.40 -18.58
CA ASP A 13 0.41 14.50 -19.50
C ASP A 13 1.86 14.42 -19.98
N LYS A 14 2.05 14.30 -21.30
CA LYS A 14 3.41 14.21 -21.87
C LYS A 14 3.45 14.67 -23.32
N LYS A 15 4.48 15.44 -23.67
CA LYS A 15 4.69 16.00 -25.02
C LYS A 15 3.47 16.77 -25.57
N GLY A 16 2.71 17.44 -24.68
CA GLY A 16 1.49 18.17 -25.08
C GLY A 16 0.28 17.27 -25.37
N ASN A 17 0.40 15.95 -25.18
CA ASN A 17 -0.72 15.02 -25.23
C ASN A 17 -1.24 14.73 -23.81
N HIS A 18 -2.56 14.54 -23.72
CA HIS A 18 -3.28 14.19 -22.50
C HIS A 18 -3.82 12.76 -22.65
N PHE A 19 -3.61 11.93 -21.65
CA PHE A 19 -4.11 10.56 -21.61
C PHE A 19 -4.84 10.30 -20.30
N GLU A 20 -6.03 9.74 -20.38
CA GLU A 20 -6.91 9.47 -19.26
C GLU A 20 -7.42 8.04 -19.29
N ILE A 21 -7.54 7.42 -18.12
CA ILE A 21 -8.19 6.13 -17.93
C ILE A 21 -9.22 6.23 -16.80
N LEU A 22 -10.26 5.41 -16.89
CA LEU A 22 -11.25 5.22 -15.84
C LEU A 22 -10.98 3.89 -15.14
N VAL A 23 -10.57 3.93 -13.88
CA VAL A 23 -10.06 2.76 -13.15
C VAL A 23 -10.66 2.66 -11.75
N ASP A 24 -10.76 1.44 -11.20
CA ASP A 24 -11.12 1.23 -9.80
C ASP A 24 -10.12 1.94 -8.85
N PRO A 25 -10.58 2.73 -7.87
CA PRO A 25 -9.73 3.27 -6.82
C PRO A 25 -8.89 2.22 -6.09
N LYS A 26 -9.41 1.00 -5.88
CA LYS A 26 -8.69 -0.11 -5.23
C LYS A 26 -7.58 -0.66 -6.11
N ALA A 27 -7.83 -0.75 -7.42
CA ALA A 27 -6.81 -1.20 -8.36
C ALA A 27 -5.64 -0.21 -8.43
N VAL A 28 -5.95 1.08 -8.38
CA VAL A 28 -4.96 2.14 -8.21
C VAL A 28 -4.09 1.89 -6.96
N GLU A 29 -4.71 1.68 -5.80
CA GLU A 29 -3.98 1.41 -4.54
C GLU A 29 -3.06 0.17 -4.69
N GLN A 30 -3.58 -0.91 -5.27
CA GLN A 30 -2.83 -2.16 -5.47
C GLN A 30 -1.63 -1.98 -6.39
N VAL A 31 -1.79 -1.27 -7.51
CA VAL A 31 -0.70 -0.97 -8.45
C VAL A 31 0.37 -0.09 -7.80
N MET A 32 -0.05 0.93 -7.02
CA MET A 32 0.87 1.79 -6.28
C MET A 32 1.63 1.01 -5.19
N GLU A 33 1.00 0.02 -4.58
CA GLU A 33 1.62 -0.92 -3.64
C GLU A 33 2.52 -1.97 -4.33
N GLY A 34 2.62 -1.94 -5.66
CA GLY A 34 3.45 -2.86 -6.44
C GLY A 34 2.86 -4.27 -6.59
N LYS A 35 1.57 -4.45 -6.33
CA LYS A 35 0.88 -5.73 -6.54
C LYS A 35 0.63 -5.96 -8.02
N GLU A 36 0.86 -7.19 -8.47
CA GLU A 36 0.51 -7.63 -9.81
C GLU A 36 -1.00 -7.92 -9.88
N ILE A 37 -1.72 -7.14 -10.69
CA ILE A 37 -3.16 -7.29 -10.91
C ILE A 37 -3.46 -7.23 -12.40
N ASN A 38 -4.56 -7.87 -12.82
CA ASN A 38 -5.08 -7.68 -14.17
C ASN A 38 -5.73 -6.29 -14.26
N ILE A 39 -4.99 -5.30 -14.76
CA ILE A 39 -5.48 -3.92 -14.80
C ILE A 39 -6.69 -3.77 -15.72
N VAL A 40 -6.77 -4.54 -16.81
CA VAL A 40 -7.85 -4.46 -17.81
C VAL A 40 -9.20 -4.77 -17.18
N GLU A 41 -9.28 -5.76 -16.30
CA GLU A 41 -10.51 -6.12 -15.57
C GLU A 41 -10.98 -5.05 -14.58
N ASN A 42 -10.07 -4.16 -14.19
CA ASN A 42 -10.28 -3.07 -13.23
C ASN A 42 -10.46 -1.71 -13.90
N LEU A 43 -10.35 -1.64 -15.22
CA LEU A 43 -10.80 -0.50 -15.99
C LEU A 43 -12.34 -0.52 -16.08
N ALA A 44 -12.95 0.65 -15.96
CA ALA A 44 -14.39 0.78 -16.24
C ALA A 44 -14.65 0.58 -17.74
N ILE A 45 -13.72 1.04 -18.58
CA ILE A 45 -13.72 0.85 -20.03
C ILE A 45 -12.28 0.54 -20.46
N ASP A 46 -12.08 -0.52 -21.23
CA ASP A 46 -10.79 -0.93 -21.79
C ASP A 46 -10.34 -0.03 -22.95
N LEU A 47 -10.19 1.27 -22.67
CA LEU A 47 -9.79 2.30 -23.62
C LEU A 47 -8.96 3.39 -22.93
N ILE A 48 -7.99 3.94 -23.68
CA ILE A 48 -7.26 5.14 -23.30
C ILE A 48 -7.94 6.35 -23.94
N PHE A 49 -8.35 7.30 -23.10
CA PHE A 49 -9.01 8.53 -23.52
C PHE A 49 -8.01 9.66 -23.63
N LYS A 50 -8.32 10.64 -24.46
CA LYS A 50 -7.75 11.99 -24.38
C LYS A 50 -8.54 12.86 -23.39
N ASP A 51 -9.86 12.65 -23.34
CA ASP A 51 -10.78 13.26 -22.37
C ASP A 51 -11.88 12.24 -22.05
N ALA A 52 -11.81 11.64 -20.86
CA ALA A 52 -12.72 10.58 -20.44
C ALA A 52 -14.14 11.11 -20.22
N LYS A 53 -14.30 12.39 -19.82
CA LYS A 53 -15.62 13.00 -19.58
C LYS A 53 -16.36 13.28 -20.88
N LYS A 54 -15.64 13.58 -21.96
CA LYS A 54 -16.20 13.76 -23.31
C LYS A 54 -16.25 12.48 -24.13
N GLY A 55 -15.65 11.39 -23.64
CA GLY A 55 -15.52 10.14 -24.39
C GLY A 55 -14.59 10.24 -25.59
N GLU A 56 -13.65 11.19 -25.60
CA GLU A 56 -12.70 11.37 -26.71
C GLU A 56 -11.57 10.36 -26.57
N LYS A 57 -11.43 9.44 -27.53
CA LYS A 57 -10.38 8.40 -27.53
C LYS A 57 -9.02 9.01 -27.94
N ALA A 58 -7.94 8.57 -27.31
CA ALA A 58 -6.59 8.89 -27.75
C ALA A 58 -6.28 8.23 -29.11
N SER A 59 -5.59 8.93 -30.00
CA SER A 59 -5.19 8.36 -31.30
C SER A 59 -4.02 7.38 -31.13
N GLU A 60 -3.94 6.36 -32.00
CA GLU A 60 -2.86 5.38 -31.92
C GLU A 60 -1.48 6.00 -32.17
N GLU A 61 -1.41 7.04 -33.00
CA GLU A 61 -0.18 7.77 -33.27
C GLU A 61 0.35 8.43 -32.00
N ALA A 62 -0.53 9.10 -31.23
CA ALA A 62 -0.16 9.73 -29.97
C ALA A 62 0.26 8.69 -28.91
N LEU A 63 -0.43 7.55 -28.86
CA LEU A 63 -0.07 6.44 -27.97
C LEU A 63 1.33 5.89 -28.30
N LYS A 64 1.61 5.60 -29.57
CA LYS A 64 2.94 5.13 -30.00
C LYS A 64 4.03 6.18 -29.76
N GLU A 65 3.75 7.45 -29.98
CA GLU A 65 4.74 8.52 -29.80
C GLU A 65 5.16 8.72 -28.32
N VAL A 66 4.22 8.52 -27.39
CA VAL A 66 4.43 8.79 -25.96
C VAL A 66 4.81 7.52 -25.19
N PHE A 67 4.15 6.40 -25.49
CA PHE A 67 4.28 5.14 -24.75
C PHE A 67 5.11 4.10 -25.50
N GLY A 68 5.26 4.23 -26.83
CA GLY A 68 5.95 3.23 -27.66
C GLY A 68 5.13 1.98 -27.95
N THR A 69 3.89 1.92 -27.45
CA THR A 69 2.98 0.78 -27.54
C THR A 69 1.54 1.28 -27.70
N THR A 70 0.65 0.40 -28.14
CA THR A 70 -0.82 0.59 -28.11
C THR A 70 -1.50 -0.37 -27.15
N ASP A 71 -0.72 -1.14 -26.38
CA ASP A 71 -1.25 -2.05 -25.37
C ASP A 71 -1.87 -1.28 -24.21
N VAL A 72 -3.18 -1.48 -23.99
CA VAL A 72 -3.95 -0.73 -22.99
C VAL A 72 -3.47 -1.06 -21.58
N ALA A 73 -3.07 -2.30 -21.30
CA ALA A 73 -2.64 -2.72 -19.97
C ALA A 73 -1.32 -2.04 -19.58
N GLU A 74 -0.33 -2.06 -20.47
CA GLU A 74 0.96 -1.40 -20.26
C GLU A 74 0.81 0.11 -20.10
N ILE A 75 -0.01 0.73 -20.96
CA ILE A 75 -0.28 2.17 -20.90
C ILE A 75 -0.99 2.52 -19.59
N ALA A 76 -2.03 1.78 -19.21
CA ALA A 76 -2.78 2.04 -17.98
C ALA A 76 -1.90 1.93 -16.73
N LEU A 77 -1.03 0.91 -16.65
CA LEU A 77 -0.07 0.77 -15.54
C LEU A 77 0.88 1.96 -15.45
N LYS A 78 1.36 2.46 -16.60
CA LYS A 78 2.22 3.64 -16.63
C LYS A 78 1.49 4.91 -16.20
N ILE A 79 0.26 5.10 -16.66
CA ILE A 79 -0.60 6.24 -16.27
C ILE A 79 -0.83 6.22 -14.75
N ILE A 80 -1.08 5.06 -14.14
CA ILE A 80 -1.29 4.97 -12.69
C ILE A 80 -0.01 5.28 -11.91
N LYS A 81 1.14 4.76 -12.37
CA LYS A 81 2.41 4.88 -11.65
C LYS A 81 3.05 6.27 -11.76
N GLU A 82 2.94 6.90 -12.92
CA GLU A 82 3.62 8.18 -13.22
C GLU A 82 2.65 9.37 -13.34
N GLY A 83 1.35 9.13 -13.44
CA GLY A 83 0.33 10.16 -13.64
C GLY A 83 -0.25 10.74 -12.35
N GLU A 84 -1.28 11.55 -12.52
CA GLU A 84 -2.07 12.16 -11.46
C GLU A 84 -3.43 11.49 -11.34
N ILE A 85 -3.85 11.21 -10.11
CA ILE A 85 -5.13 10.55 -9.82
C ILE A 85 -6.14 11.59 -9.33
N GLN A 86 -7.19 11.79 -10.13
CA GLN A 86 -8.25 12.72 -9.84
C GLN A 86 -9.32 12.04 -8.98
N LEU A 87 -9.28 12.38 -7.70
CA LEU A 87 -10.24 11.89 -6.71
C LEU A 87 -11.31 12.96 -6.44
N THR A 88 -12.56 12.53 -6.33
CA THR A 88 -13.60 13.37 -5.72
C THR A 88 -13.28 13.63 -4.24
N VAL A 89 -13.91 14.66 -3.65
CA VAL A 89 -13.74 14.97 -2.22
C VAL A 89 -14.12 13.77 -1.34
N LYS A 90 -15.19 13.05 -1.70
CA LYS A 90 -15.65 11.85 -1.00
C LYS A 90 -14.63 10.72 -1.07
N GLN A 91 -14.19 10.36 -2.28
CA GLN A 91 -13.20 9.28 -2.49
C GLN A 91 -11.87 9.61 -1.78
N ARG A 92 -11.39 10.86 -1.89
CA ARG A 92 -10.17 11.29 -1.21
C ARG A 92 -10.28 11.12 0.30
N ARG A 93 -11.40 11.52 0.90
CA ARG A 93 -11.63 11.37 2.35
C ARG A 93 -11.63 9.89 2.76
N GLU A 94 -12.35 9.04 2.04
CA GLU A 94 -12.41 7.60 2.33
C GLU A 94 -11.03 6.94 2.24
N MET A 95 -10.26 7.26 1.19
CA MET A 95 -8.89 6.75 1.04
C MET A 95 -7.96 7.23 2.15
N LEU A 96 -8.04 8.52 2.53
CA LEU A 96 -7.25 9.07 3.64
C LEU A 96 -7.57 8.37 4.96
N GLU A 97 -8.85 8.18 5.29
CA GLU A 97 -9.26 7.47 6.51
C GLU A 97 -8.74 6.02 6.52
N ARG A 98 -8.83 5.32 5.37
CA ARG A 98 -8.28 3.96 5.23
C ARG A 98 -6.76 3.93 5.41
N LYS A 99 -6.02 4.82 4.71
CA LYS A 99 -4.55 4.88 4.80
C LYS A 99 -4.09 5.29 6.20
N GLN A 100 -4.79 6.22 6.85
CA GLN A 100 -4.50 6.61 8.22
C GLN A 100 -4.61 5.42 9.18
N LYS A 101 -5.72 4.68 9.10
CA LYS A 101 -5.90 3.47 9.90
C LYS A 101 -4.84 2.41 9.61
N ALA A 102 -4.49 2.20 8.34
CA ALA A 102 -3.45 1.25 7.95
C ALA A 102 -2.07 1.64 8.50
N ILE A 103 -1.70 2.92 8.46
CA ILE A 103 -0.46 3.45 9.03
C ILE A 103 -0.44 3.25 10.55
N VAL A 104 -1.52 3.60 11.25
CA VAL A 104 -1.63 3.41 12.71
C VAL A 104 -1.48 1.93 13.07
N ASP A 105 -2.15 1.05 12.35
CA ASP A 105 -2.11 -0.40 12.56
C ASP A 105 -0.73 -0.98 12.27
N TRP A 106 -0.04 -0.46 11.27
CA TRP A 106 1.35 -0.82 10.98
C TRP A 106 2.25 -0.40 12.15
N ILE A 107 2.18 0.86 12.57
CA ILE A 107 3.03 1.39 13.66
C ILE A 107 2.77 0.64 14.97
N ALA A 108 1.50 0.37 15.31
CA ALA A 108 1.14 -0.35 16.53
C ALA A 108 1.70 -1.79 16.58
N ARG A 109 1.90 -2.43 15.42
CA ARG A 109 2.47 -3.78 15.32
C ARG A 109 4.00 -3.79 15.25
N SER A 110 4.59 -2.75 14.67
CA SER A 110 6.01 -2.73 14.31
C SER A 110 6.87 -1.80 15.17
N ALA A 111 6.26 -0.98 16.04
CA ALA A 111 6.98 -0.04 16.89
C ALA A 111 6.57 -0.16 18.36
N MET A 112 7.51 0.18 19.24
CA MET A 112 7.35 0.08 20.69
C MET A 112 7.91 1.30 21.42
N ASP A 113 7.50 1.49 22.67
CA ASP A 113 8.15 2.43 23.58
C ASP A 113 9.50 1.82 24.03
N PRO A 114 10.65 2.47 23.74
CA PRO A 114 11.95 1.94 24.12
C PRO A 114 12.17 1.84 25.63
N ARG A 115 11.37 2.55 26.44
CA ARG A 115 11.50 2.58 27.91
C ARG A 115 10.74 1.43 28.58
N THR A 116 9.50 1.19 28.15
CA THR A 116 8.64 0.13 28.73
C THR A 116 8.74 -1.18 27.95
N LYS A 117 9.29 -1.15 26.74
CA LYS A 117 9.35 -2.26 25.80
C LYS A 117 7.98 -2.85 25.44
N LEU A 118 6.93 -2.02 25.49
CA LEU A 118 5.56 -2.37 25.12
C LEU A 118 5.13 -1.62 23.84
N PRO A 119 4.24 -2.21 23.03
CA PRO A 119 3.65 -1.52 21.89
C PRO A 119 2.77 -0.35 22.36
N HIS A 120 2.71 0.71 21.54
CA HIS A 120 1.83 1.84 21.78
C HIS A 120 0.39 1.49 21.37
N PRO A 121 -0.64 1.82 22.19
CA PRO A 121 -2.04 1.70 21.78
C PRO A 121 -2.34 2.56 20.54
N ARG A 122 -3.28 2.10 19.70
CA ARG A 122 -3.67 2.78 18.44
C ARG A 122 -4.05 4.24 18.68
N ASP A 123 -4.93 4.49 19.66
CA ASP A 123 -5.36 5.84 20.03
C ASP A 123 -4.19 6.75 20.44
N ARG A 124 -3.12 6.19 21.02
CA ARG A 124 -1.93 6.99 21.40
C ARG A 124 -1.16 7.46 20.17
N ILE A 125 -1.04 6.59 19.17
CA ILE A 125 -0.39 6.89 17.89
C ILE A 125 -1.22 7.92 17.11
N GLU A 126 -2.54 7.73 17.04
CA GLU A 126 -3.45 8.68 16.38
C GLU A 126 -3.36 10.08 16.97
N ARG A 127 -3.37 10.19 18.31
CA ARG A 127 -3.17 11.48 18.99
C ARG A 127 -1.81 12.09 18.67
N ALA A 128 -0.74 11.30 18.70
CA ALA A 128 0.61 11.78 18.37
C ALA A 128 0.69 12.27 16.92
N MET A 129 0.07 11.58 15.97
CA MET A 129 0.00 12.01 14.55
C MET A 129 -0.74 13.34 14.40
N LYS A 130 -1.83 13.53 15.15
CA LYS A 130 -2.60 14.78 15.16
C LYS A 130 -1.80 15.94 15.79
N GLU A 131 -1.14 15.70 16.91
CA GLU A 131 -0.28 16.68 17.59
C GLU A 131 0.93 17.08 16.73
N ALA A 132 1.49 16.14 15.96
CA ALA A 132 2.57 16.40 15.00
C ALA A 132 2.10 17.10 13.72
N GLY A 133 0.78 17.24 13.48
CA GLY A 133 0.26 17.81 12.25
C GLY A 133 0.64 17.00 11.01
N VAL A 134 0.70 15.66 11.11
CA VAL A 134 1.11 14.80 10.00
C VAL A 134 0.07 14.82 8.89
N HIS A 135 0.52 15.10 7.67
CA HIS A 135 -0.30 15.04 6.47
C HIS A 135 -0.06 13.71 5.75
N ILE A 136 -1.12 12.94 5.54
CA ILE A 136 -1.09 11.64 4.88
C ILE A 136 -1.51 11.82 3.42
N ASP A 137 -0.87 11.08 2.53
CA ASP A 137 -1.20 10.96 1.13
C ASP A 137 -2.12 9.74 0.91
N ALA A 138 -3.23 9.96 0.21
CA ALA A 138 -4.23 8.93 -0.06
C ALA A 138 -3.74 7.82 -1.01
N VAL A 139 -2.83 8.16 -1.92
CA VAL A 139 -2.42 7.30 -3.03
C VAL A 139 -1.13 6.56 -2.70
N LYS A 140 -0.22 7.21 -1.97
CA LYS A 140 1.10 6.62 -1.68
C LYS A 140 1.01 5.35 -0.81
N PRO A 141 1.94 4.39 -1.00
CA PRO A 141 2.02 3.19 -0.18
C PRO A 141 2.18 3.49 1.30
N VAL A 142 1.66 2.60 2.15
CA VAL A 142 1.72 2.77 3.62
C VAL A 142 3.17 2.75 4.09
N GLU A 143 3.97 1.83 3.57
CA GLU A 143 5.37 1.59 3.93
C GLU A 143 6.26 2.82 3.67
N GLU A 144 5.99 3.55 2.58
CA GLU A 144 6.73 4.79 2.26
C GLU A 144 6.40 5.91 3.27
N GLN A 145 5.14 6.00 3.69
CA GLN A 145 4.65 7.06 4.55
C GLN A 145 4.97 6.83 6.03
N VAL A 146 4.96 5.57 6.46
CA VAL A 146 5.23 5.15 7.84
C VAL A 146 6.55 5.73 8.38
N LYS A 147 7.63 5.72 7.59
CA LYS A 147 8.92 6.25 8.04
C LYS A 147 8.84 7.74 8.38
N LYS A 148 8.22 8.52 7.49
CA LYS A 148 7.99 9.97 7.66
C LYS A 148 7.09 10.24 8.87
N VAL A 149 6.04 9.43 9.04
CA VAL A 149 5.11 9.53 10.18
C VAL A 149 5.85 9.28 11.49
N ILE A 150 6.68 8.22 11.56
CA ILE A 150 7.44 7.87 12.77
C ILE A 150 8.44 8.97 13.14
N GLU A 151 9.13 9.55 12.15
CA GLU A 151 10.03 10.68 12.39
C GLU A 151 9.29 11.90 12.94
N ALA A 152 8.10 12.20 12.42
CA ALA A 152 7.29 13.33 12.87
C ALA A 152 6.71 13.14 14.29
N ILE A 153 6.34 11.92 14.69
CA ILE A 153 5.80 11.65 16.02
C ILE A 153 6.87 11.40 17.09
N ARG A 154 8.12 11.12 16.71
CA ARG A 154 9.24 10.83 17.64
C ARG A 154 9.50 11.93 18.68
N PRO A 155 9.33 13.24 18.39
CA PRO A 155 9.44 14.30 19.40
C PRO A 155 8.32 14.28 20.44
N ILE A 156 7.17 13.67 20.14
CA ILE A 156 5.96 13.67 20.97
C ILE A 156 5.86 12.40 21.81
N ILE A 157 6.20 11.25 21.22
CA ILE A 157 6.27 9.96 21.90
C ILE A 157 7.61 9.28 21.64
N PRO A 158 8.21 8.66 22.67
CA PRO A 158 9.37 7.82 22.44
C PRO A 158 8.92 6.55 21.73
N ILE A 159 9.42 6.39 20.52
CA ILE A 159 9.06 5.31 19.61
C ILE A 159 10.31 4.79 18.92
N SER A 160 10.49 3.47 18.97
CA SER A 160 11.58 2.75 18.32
C SER A 160 11.01 1.65 17.43
N MET A 161 11.61 1.47 16.25
CA MET A 161 11.40 0.29 15.43
C MET A 161 12.59 -0.65 15.66
N GLU A 162 12.41 -1.62 16.54
CA GLU A 162 13.39 -2.66 16.85
C GLU A 162 12.88 -4.01 16.34
N ASN A 163 13.69 -4.70 15.54
CA ASN A 163 13.44 -6.10 15.22
C ASN A 163 13.91 -6.95 16.41
N VAL A 164 12.99 -7.64 17.07
CA VAL A 164 13.32 -8.52 18.19
C VAL A 164 13.64 -9.92 17.64
N LYS A 165 14.75 -10.50 18.12
CA LYS A 165 15.04 -11.93 17.92
C LYS A 165 14.52 -12.67 19.14
N ILE A 166 13.63 -13.64 18.91
CA ILE A 166 12.99 -14.44 19.95
C ILE A 166 13.37 -15.88 19.67
N GLU A 167 13.84 -16.59 20.71
CA GLU A 167 14.04 -18.03 20.68
C GLU A 167 12.78 -18.68 21.25
N VAL A 168 12.20 -19.62 20.51
CA VAL A 168 10.98 -20.32 20.88
C VAL A 168 11.26 -21.82 20.90
N ARG A 169 10.99 -22.48 22.03
CA ARG A 169 10.96 -23.94 22.14
C ARG A 169 9.52 -24.44 22.10
N ILE A 170 9.23 -25.31 21.14
CA ILE A 170 7.92 -25.93 20.93
C ILE A 170 8.04 -27.43 21.21
N PRO A 171 7.24 -27.99 22.14
CA PRO A 171 7.25 -29.41 22.41
C PRO A 171 6.92 -30.25 21.17
N ALA A 172 7.55 -31.42 21.05
CA ALA A 172 7.41 -32.33 19.89
C ALA A 172 5.95 -32.56 19.44
N GLN A 173 5.03 -32.65 20.39
CA GLN A 173 3.60 -32.90 20.17
C GLN A 173 2.88 -31.78 19.37
N TYR A 174 3.42 -30.56 19.40
CA TYR A 174 2.84 -29.39 18.75
C TYR A 174 3.68 -28.84 17.60
N ALA A 175 4.93 -29.30 17.46
CA ALA A 175 5.91 -28.79 16.50
C ALA A 175 5.36 -28.71 15.07
N GLY A 176 4.74 -29.79 14.56
CA GLY A 176 4.20 -29.81 13.19
C GLY A 176 3.08 -28.79 12.93
N ARG A 177 2.23 -28.50 13.93
CA ARG A 177 1.16 -27.49 13.81
C ARG A 177 1.70 -26.08 13.99
N ALA A 178 2.60 -25.88 14.94
CA ALA A 178 3.16 -24.57 15.27
C ALA A 178 4.13 -24.07 14.19
N TYR A 179 4.88 -24.95 13.54
CA TYR A 179 5.84 -24.59 12.49
C TYR A 179 5.21 -23.72 11.40
N GLY A 180 4.04 -24.11 10.89
CA GLY A 180 3.33 -23.36 9.86
C GLY A 180 2.84 -21.98 10.32
N GLU A 181 2.48 -21.83 11.59
CA GLU A 181 2.06 -20.54 12.15
C GLU A 181 3.25 -19.62 12.42
N VAL A 182 4.37 -20.15 12.92
CA VAL A 182 5.61 -19.38 13.16
C VAL A 182 6.12 -18.76 11.87
N ILE A 183 6.14 -19.52 10.76
CA ILE A 183 6.60 -19.02 9.45
C ILE A 183 5.71 -17.88 8.91
N LYS A 184 4.41 -17.91 9.20
CA LYS A 184 3.49 -16.83 8.79
C LYS A 184 3.70 -15.56 9.60
N MET A 185 4.03 -15.69 10.89
CA MET A 185 4.13 -14.56 11.81
C MET A 185 5.51 -13.89 11.80
N ALA A 186 6.59 -14.65 11.58
CA ALA A 186 7.94 -14.16 11.70
C ALA A 186 8.91 -14.81 10.70
N LYS A 187 10.01 -14.10 10.43
CA LYS A 187 11.13 -14.64 9.65
C LYS A 187 11.95 -15.60 10.53
N MET A 188 11.96 -16.88 10.18
CA MET A 188 12.81 -17.88 10.83
C MET A 188 14.28 -17.61 10.51
N LEU A 189 15.12 -17.48 11.56
CA LEU A 189 16.55 -17.20 11.41
C LEU A 189 17.41 -18.45 11.61
N LYS A 190 16.99 -19.33 12.52
CA LYS A 190 17.62 -20.61 12.82
C LYS A 190 16.52 -21.63 13.11
N GLU A 191 16.80 -22.90 12.86
CA GLU A 191 15.93 -24.01 13.21
C GLU A 191 16.79 -25.16 13.74
N GLU A 192 16.34 -25.80 14.82
CA GLU A 192 17.03 -26.93 15.44
C GLU A 192 16.00 -27.91 16.02
N TRP A 193 16.22 -29.20 15.77
CA TRP A 193 15.48 -30.28 16.41
C TRP A 193 16.33 -30.84 17.55
N LEU A 194 15.80 -30.76 18.76
CA LEU A 194 16.48 -31.24 19.95
C LEU A 194 16.38 -32.76 20.05
N SER A 195 17.29 -33.36 20.82
CA SER A 195 17.36 -34.82 21.02
C SER A 195 16.09 -35.42 21.65
N ASN A 196 15.29 -34.62 22.34
CA ASN A 196 14.00 -35.00 22.91
C ASN A 196 12.82 -34.83 21.92
N GLY A 197 13.09 -34.43 20.67
CA GLY A 197 12.10 -34.21 19.62
C GLY A 197 11.44 -32.82 19.65
N ASP A 198 11.80 -31.95 20.59
CA ASP A 198 11.30 -30.58 20.62
C ASP A 198 11.89 -29.77 19.47
N PHE A 199 11.10 -28.85 18.95
CA PHE A 199 11.50 -27.92 17.90
C PHE A 199 11.92 -26.58 18.52
N MET A 200 13.07 -26.06 18.10
CA MET A 200 13.60 -24.77 18.54
C MET A 200 13.87 -23.87 17.33
N CYS A 201 13.39 -22.62 17.37
CA CYS A 201 13.56 -21.66 16.27
C CYS A 201 13.67 -20.21 16.76
#